data_AF-A0A7R9L770-F1
#
_entry.id   AF-A0A7R9L770-F1
#
_cell.length_a   1.000
_cell.length_b   1.000
_cell.length_c   1.000
_cell.angle_alpha   90.00
_cell.angle_beta   90.00
_cell.angle_gamma   90.00
#
_symmetry.space_group_name_H-M   'P 1'
#
loop_
_entity.id
_entity.type
_entity.pdbx_description
1 polymer ?
#
loop_
_entity_poly.entity_id
_entity_poly.type
_entity_poly.pdbx_seq_one_letter_code
_entity_poly.pdbx_strand_id
1 'polypeptide(L)'
;MKLSLLLLAVGVLGAQADWQLVWKDEFDGTQLNDNEWNYEVGGGGWGNNELEYYTSHNGNNARVDNGHLTINAKVTDEGGRHFTSARLTSKQSWTYGKFEARAKLPKGKHLWPAIWMMPKDSVYGGWYVAASGEIDIMEARGERPSIVQGTIHHGGAWPNNVWHGSGEHDFGRDFTADFHTFTLEWNNNQIMWTTDEFRFCCLARHVETCNPAPDELEFSSCEDLMSNSILRVCIWVLGVVALVGNLTVILWRTKYRITNKVHSFLIINLALGDLLMGIYLLIIAGVDAHYR
;
A
#
# COMPACT_ATOMS: atom_id res chain seq x y z
N MET A 1 27.46 -41.07 -25.43
CA MET A 1 26.18 -40.47 -25.84
C MET A 1 25.75 -39.51 -24.73
N LYS A 2 26.14 -38.23 -24.81
CA LYS A 2 25.78 -37.20 -23.82
C LYS A 2 24.52 -36.50 -24.36
N LEU A 3 23.38 -36.72 -23.71
CA LEU A 3 22.18 -35.93 -23.93
C LEU A 3 22.22 -34.76 -22.95
N SER A 4 22.61 -33.58 -23.42
CA SER A 4 22.41 -32.33 -22.69
C SER A 4 21.00 -31.84 -23.02
N LEU A 5 20.12 -31.86 -22.02
CA LEU A 5 18.82 -31.21 -22.09
C LEU A 5 19.03 -29.72 -21.77
N LEU A 6 19.00 -28.88 -22.79
CA LEU A 6 18.91 -27.42 -22.61
C LEU A 6 17.42 -27.10 -22.38
N LEU A 7 17.02 -26.80 -21.14
CA LEU A 7 15.75 -26.11 -20.90
C LEU A 7 15.95 -24.65 -21.31
N LEU A 8 15.42 -24.24 -22.47
CA LEU A 8 15.09 -22.84 -22.69
C LEU A 8 13.88 -22.53 -21.83
N ALA A 9 14.11 -21.87 -20.69
CA ALA A 9 13.06 -21.11 -20.03
C ALA A 9 12.75 -19.90 -20.92
N VAL A 10 11.77 -20.03 -21.81
CA VAL A 10 11.12 -18.87 -22.42
C VAL A 10 10.28 -18.27 -21.31
N GLY A 11 10.89 -17.39 -20.52
CA GLY A 11 10.16 -16.51 -19.63
C GLY A 11 9.34 -15.58 -20.51
N VAL A 12 8.02 -15.77 -20.52
CA VAL A 12 7.11 -14.71 -20.93
C VAL A 12 7.26 -13.64 -19.87
N LEU A 13 8.00 -12.58 -20.19
CA LEU A 13 8.02 -11.36 -19.41
C LEU A 13 6.58 -10.82 -19.44
N GLY A 14 5.81 -11.13 -18.41
CA GLY A 14 4.62 -10.36 -18.09
C GLY A 14 5.06 -8.91 -17.92
N ALA A 15 4.57 -8.02 -18.78
CA ALA A 15 4.86 -6.60 -18.68
C ALA A 15 4.18 -6.06 -17.43
N GLN A 16 4.89 -6.07 -16.30
CA GLN A 16 4.56 -5.18 -15.19
C GLN A 16 4.69 -3.76 -15.75
N ALA A 17 3.64 -2.95 -15.60
CA ALA A 17 3.69 -1.57 -16.06
C ALA A 17 4.89 -0.87 -15.41
N ASP A 18 5.85 -0.45 -16.23
CA ASP A 18 7.06 0.23 -15.77
C ASP A 18 6.68 1.67 -15.42
N TRP A 19 6.23 1.88 -14.17
CA TRP A 19 5.84 3.19 -13.69
C TRP A 19 7.09 4.07 -13.48
N GLN A 20 7.15 5.19 -14.20
CA GLN A 20 8.18 6.19 -13.99
C GLN A 20 7.73 7.22 -12.95
N LEU A 21 8.55 7.45 -11.92
CA LEU A 21 8.33 8.53 -10.97
C LEU A 21 8.49 9.89 -11.66
N VAL A 22 7.42 10.68 -11.68
CA VAL A 22 7.39 12.01 -12.31
C VAL A 22 7.27 13.16 -11.30
N TRP A 23 6.78 12.87 -10.10
CA TRP A 23 6.60 13.84 -9.03
C TRP A 23 6.50 13.14 -7.68
N LYS A 24 6.96 13.82 -6.63
CA LYS A 24 6.84 13.39 -5.25
C LYS A 24 7.07 14.54 -4.27
N ASP A 25 6.54 14.40 -3.06
CA ASP A 25 6.94 15.15 -1.88
C ASP A 25 7.17 14.17 -0.73
N GLU A 26 8.42 14.05 -0.27
CA GLU A 26 8.81 13.18 0.85
C GLU A 26 8.73 13.92 2.20
N PHE A 27 8.40 15.22 2.19
CA PHE A 27 8.29 16.05 3.39
C PHE A 27 9.58 16.10 4.24
N ASP A 28 10.75 15.98 3.60
CA ASP A 28 12.08 16.01 4.24
C ASP A 28 12.48 17.41 4.78
N GLY A 29 11.73 18.45 4.40
CA GLY A 29 11.98 19.84 4.81
C GLY A 29 11.54 20.16 6.24
N THR A 30 11.51 21.45 6.55
CA THR A 30 11.00 21.98 7.83
C THR A 30 9.68 22.74 7.68
N GLN A 31 9.17 22.83 6.46
CA GLN A 31 7.93 23.51 6.10
C GLN A 31 7.37 22.91 4.81
N LEU A 32 6.08 23.12 4.57
CA LEU A 32 5.45 22.73 3.31
C LEU A 32 6.08 23.51 2.15
N ASN A 33 6.29 22.83 1.01
CA ASN A 33 6.81 23.49 -0.17
C ASN A 33 5.70 24.30 -0.85
N ASP A 34 5.71 25.62 -0.66
CA ASP A 34 4.74 26.53 -1.27
C ASP A 34 4.81 26.56 -2.81
N ASN A 35 5.83 25.97 -3.46
CA ASN A 35 5.82 25.81 -4.93
C ASN A 35 5.03 24.58 -5.39
N GLU A 36 4.73 23.66 -4.48
CA GLU A 36 4.03 22.39 -4.77
C GLU A 36 2.60 22.38 -4.24
N TRP A 37 2.34 23.08 -3.13
CA TRP A 37 1.06 23.03 -2.42
C TRP A 37 0.40 24.41 -2.25
N ASN A 38 -0.92 24.42 -2.16
CA ASN A 38 -1.73 25.54 -1.71
C ASN A 38 -2.46 25.17 -0.42
N TYR A 39 -2.82 26.20 0.35
CA TYR A 39 -3.71 26.07 1.50
C TYR A 39 -5.11 26.54 1.11
N GLU A 40 -6.11 25.69 1.28
CA GLU A 40 -7.51 26.10 1.23
C GLU A 40 -7.89 26.72 2.58
N VAL A 41 -8.47 27.93 2.56
CA VAL A 41 -8.75 28.69 3.79
C VAL A 41 -10.24 29.01 3.88
N GLY A 42 -10.85 28.69 5.01
CA GLY A 42 -12.23 29.03 5.29
C GLY A 42 -12.98 27.98 6.10
N GLY A 43 -14.14 28.37 6.61
CA GLY A 43 -15.03 27.51 7.40
C GLY A 43 -16.46 27.57 6.88
N GLY A 44 -16.65 27.54 5.56
CA GLY A 44 -17.96 27.60 4.91
C GLY A 44 -18.70 26.26 4.86
N GLY A 45 -18.13 25.20 5.44
CA GLY A 45 -18.71 23.86 5.47
C GLY A 45 -18.62 23.10 4.15
N TRP A 46 -17.85 23.60 3.18
CA TRP A 46 -17.27 22.85 2.04
C TRP A 46 -18.21 21.95 1.22
N GLY A 47 -19.51 22.25 1.23
CA GLY A 47 -20.54 21.45 0.54
C GLY A 47 -21.13 20.31 1.39
N ASN A 48 -20.50 19.98 2.53
CA ASN A 48 -20.82 18.82 3.37
C ASN A 48 -21.29 19.18 4.80
N ASN A 49 -21.52 20.46 5.09
CA ASN A 49 -21.78 20.97 6.45
C ASN A 49 -20.63 20.67 7.42
N GLU A 50 -19.41 20.66 6.90
CA GLU A 50 -18.17 20.54 7.66
C GLU A 50 -18.08 21.64 8.74
N LEU A 51 -17.49 21.31 9.89
CA LEU A 51 -17.52 22.15 11.10
C LEU A 51 -16.22 22.93 11.34
N GLU A 52 -15.15 22.52 10.68
CA GLU A 52 -13.83 23.10 10.81
C GLU A 52 -13.66 24.39 9.99
N TYR A 53 -12.71 25.20 10.43
CA TYR A 53 -12.12 26.27 9.67
C TYR A 53 -10.74 25.81 9.19
N TYR A 54 -10.56 25.62 7.88
CA TYR A 54 -9.24 25.35 7.32
C TYR A 54 -8.39 26.62 7.39
N THR A 55 -7.19 26.48 7.94
CA THR A 55 -6.28 27.60 8.18
C THR A 55 -5.17 27.69 7.12
N SER A 56 -4.60 28.89 6.97
CA SER A 56 -3.39 29.11 6.18
C SER A 56 -2.15 28.56 6.91
N HIS A 57 -0.98 28.67 6.28
CA HIS A 57 0.33 28.34 6.87
C HIS A 57 0.48 28.80 8.34
N ASN A 58 -0.01 30.00 8.69
CA ASN A 58 0.13 30.57 10.02
C ASN A 58 -0.80 29.95 11.10
N GLY A 59 -1.83 29.21 10.71
CA GLY A 59 -2.76 28.58 11.66
C GLY A 59 -2.21 27.31 12.34
N ASN A 60 -1.04 26.85 11.90
CA ASN A 60 -0.32 25.72 12.51
C ASN A 60 -1.14 24.40 12.51
N ASN A 61 -2.08 24.23 11.58
CA ASN A 61 -2.81 22.97 11.39
C ASN A 61 -2.12 22.03 10.40
N ALA A 62 -1.23 22.51 9.54
CA ALA A 62 -0.33 21.68 8.74
C ALA A 62 1.12 21.99 9.10
N ARG A 63 1.89 20.96 9.43
CA ARG A 63 3.30 21.07 9.80
C ARG A 63 4.11 19.99 9.10
N VAL A 64 5.28 20.36 8.60
CA VAL A 64 6.26 19.42 8.07
C VAL A 64 7.41 19.32 9.07
N ASP A 65 7.62 18.14 9.62
CA ASP A 65 8.76 17.81 10.47
C ASP A 65 9.04 16.31 10.46
N ASN A 66 10.30 15.94 10.74
CA ASN A 66 10.73 14.54 10.85
C ASN A 66 10.39 13.66 9.63
N GLY A 67 10.44 14.22 8.41
CA GLY A 67 10.12 13.49 7.18
C GLY A 67 8.62 13.21 6.99
N HIS A 68 7.73 13.99 7.64
CA HIS A 68 6.29 13.80 7.54
C HIS A 68 5.55 15.12 7.47
N LEU A 69 4.48 15.15 6.68
CA LEU A 69 3.42 16.12 6.80
C LEU A 69 2.42 15.66 7.88
N THR A 70 2.19 16.51 8.87
CA THR A 70 1.13 16.35 9.87
C THR A 70 0.01 17.36 9.60
N ILE A 71 -1.18 16.87 9.29
CA ILE A 71 -2.42 17.66 9.32
C ILE A 71 -3.12 17.37 10.64
N ASN A 72 -3.37 18.42 11.42
CA ASN A 72 -3.90 18.30 12.77
C ASN A 72 -5.21 19.08 12.91
N ALA A 73 -6.29 18.36 13.20
CA ALA A 73 -7.55 18.94 13.61
C ALA A 73 -7.48 19.35 15.08
N LYS A 74 -7.86 20.60 15.41
CA LYS A 74 -7.78 21.15 16.77
C LYS A 74 -9.11 21.72 17.20
N VAL A 75 -9.37 21.68 18.51
CA VAL A 75 -10.46 22.42 19.15
C VAL A 75 -9.93 23.82 19.46
N THR A 76 -10.24 24.79 18.61
CA THR A 76 -9.75 26.16 18.71
C THR A 76 -10.73 27.08 18.00
N ASP A 77 -11.09 28.19 18.64
CA ASP A 77 -11.98 29.18 18.05
C ASP A 77 -11.22 30.03 17.02
N GLU A 78 -11.56 29.86 15.74
CA GLU A 78 -10.98 30.64 14.64
C GLU A 78 -11.98 30.76 13.49
N GLY A 79 -12.03 31.93 12.84
CA GLY A 79 -12.87 32.13 11.66
C GLY A 79 -14.37 31.87 11.87
N GLY A 80 -14.86 32.02 13.10
CA GLY A 80 -16.26 31.76 13.47
C GLY A 80 -16.61 30.28 13.65
N ARG A 81 -15.62 29.38 13.72
CA ARG A 81 -15.78 27.95 14.01
C ARG A 81 -15.06 27.56 15.30
N HIS A 82 -15.46 26.43 15.89
CA HIS A 82 -14.88 25.87 17.11
C HIS A 82 -13.78 24.84 16.85
N PHE A 83 -13.60 24.45 15.59
CA PHE A 83 -12.60 23.50 15.15
C PHE A 83 -11.75 24.11 14.04
N THR A 84 -10.45 23.83 14.04
CA THR A 84 -9.54 24.19 12.94
C THR A 84 -8.89 22.94 12.37
N SER A 85 -8.57 22.98 11.07
CA SER A 85 -7.84 21.90 10.38
C SER A 85 -7.02 22.48 9.23
N ALA A 86 -6.43 21.64 8.38
CA ALA A 86 -5.82 22.07 7.12
C ALA A 86 -6.35 21.22 5.95
N ARG A 87 -6.55 21.88 4.81
CA ARG A 87 -6.85 21.26 3.52
C ARG A 87 -5.84 21.77 2.52
N LEU A 88 -5.09 20.86 1.92
CA LEU A 88 -4.00 21.17 1.00
C LEU A 88 -4.34 20.68 -0.40
N THR A 89 -4.05 21.49 -1.41
CA THR A 89 -4.23 21.14 -2.82
C THR A 89 -2.91 21.25 -3.55
N SER A 90 -2.61 20.33 -4.47
CA SER A 90 -1.39 20.39 -5.26
C SER A 90 -1.49 21.47 -6.34
N LYS A 91 -0.37 22.12 -6.67
CA LYS A 91 -0.25 23.04 -7.81
C LYS A 91 -0.10 22.30 -9.13
N GLN A 92 0.45 21.08 -9.06
CA GLN A 92 0.56 20.18 -10.19
C GLN A 92 -0.72 19.36 -10.36
N SER A 93 -0.93 18.90 -11.58
CA SER A 93 -2.08 18.09 -11.98
C SER A 93 -1.64 17.09 -13.03
N TRP A 94 -2.14 15.86 -12.96
CA TRP A 94 -1.85 14.80 -13.91
C TRP A 94 -3.13 14.22 -14.49
N THR A 95 -3.00 13.61 -15.66
CA THR A 95 -4.04 12.78 -16.25
C THR A 95 -3.46 11.39 -16.38
N TYR A 96 -4.12 10.42 -15.73
CA TYR A 96 -3.60 9.07 -15.54
C TYR A 96 -2.33 9.01 -14.70
N GLY A 97 -2.02 7.83 -14.20
CA GLY A 97 -0.85 7.59 -13.37
C GLY A 97 -1.12 6.64 -12.22
N LYS A 98 -0.06 6.36 -11.46
CA LYS A 98 -0.10 5.75 -10.15
C LYS A 98 0.13 6.84 -9.11
N PHE A 99 -0.81 7.00 -8.19
CA PHE A 99 -0.75 7.98 -7.10
C PHE A 99 -0.66 7.21 -5.79
N GLU A 100 0.37 7.46 -5.00
CA GLU A 100 0.60 6.78 -3.72
C GLU A 100 0.74 7.81 -2.61
N ALA A 101 0.03 7.59 -1.51
CA ALA A 101 0.16 8.38 -0.30
C ALA A 101 0.35 7.45 0.90
N ARG A 102 1.50 7.56 1.57
CA ARG A 102 1.76 6.83 2.81
C ARG A 102 1.33 7.65 4.01
N ALA A 103 0.24 7.27 4.65
CA ALA A 103 -0.37 8.03 5.73
C ALA A 103 -0.81 7.15 6.91
N LYS A 104 -0.74 7.70 8.12
CA LYS A 104 -1.37 7.15 9.32
C LYS A 104 -2.59 7.99 9.64
N LEU A 105 -3.74 7.36 9.81
CA LEU A 105 -5.02 8.07 9.96
C LEU A 105 -5.25 8.49 11.42
N PRO A 106 -5.98 9.59 11.66
CA PRO A 106 -6.36 10.00 13.01
C PRO A 106 -7.50 9.13 13.57
N LYS A 107 -7.47 8.87 14.87
CA LYS A 107 -8.53 8.19 15.62
C LYS A 107 -9.36 9.19 16.40
N GLY A 108 -10.67 9.10 16.29
CA GLY A 108 -11.57 9.99 17.02
C GLY A 108 -12.92 10.15 16.33
N LYS A 109 -13.94 10.39 17.16
CA LYS A 109 -15.30 10.62 16.67
C LYS A 109 -15.37 11.91 15.85
N HIS A 110 -16.08 11.87 14.72
CA HIS A 110 -16.28 12.99 13.80
C HIS A 110 -15.03 13.43 13.02
N LEU A 111 -13.93 12.67 13.10
CA LEU A 111 -12.78 12.90 12.24
C LEU A 111 -13.01 12.24 10.88
N TRP A 112 -12.86 13.01 9.82
CA TRP A 112 -13.02 12.56 8.44
C TRP A 112 -11.73 12.88 7.66
N PRO A 113 -10.69 12.04 7.77
CA PRO A 113 -9.51 12.16 6.92
C PRO A 113 -9.85 11.75 5.48
N ALA A 114 -9.35 12.51 4.51
CA ALA A 114 -9.50 12.23 3.09
C ALA A 114 -8.20 12.51 2.32
N ILE A 115 -7.89 11.64 1.37
CA ILE A 115 -6.87 11.81 0.33
C ILE A 115 -7.60 11.59 -0.99
N TRP A 116 -7.68 12.65 -1.79
CA TRP A 116 -8.61 12.69 -2.91
C TRP A 116 -8.09 13.67 -3.97
N MET A 117 -8.71 13.61 -5.15
CA MET A 117 -8.31 14.35 -6.33
C MET A 117 -9.49 15.06 -6.94
N MET A 118 -9.24 16.30 -7.38
CA MET A 118 -10.19 17.12 -8.13
C MET A 118 -9.68 17.43 -9.53
N PRO A 119 -10.58 17.64 -10.51
CA PRO A 119 -10.21 18.06 -11.84
C PRO A 119 -9.59 19.46 -11.77
N LYS A 120 -8.52 19.65 -12.54
CA LYS A 120 -7.88 20.97 -12.69
C LYS A 120 -8.88 22.02 -13.18
N ASP A 121 -9.70 21.64 -14.16
CA ASP A 121 -10.66 22.51 -14.82
C ASP A 121 -12.10 22.03 -14.57
N SER A 122 -12.97 22.95 -14.18
CA SER A 122 -14.40 22.71 -13.93
C SER A 122 -15.22 22.78 -15.23
N VAL A 123 -14.97 21.87 -16.18
CA VAL A 123 -15.54 21.90 -17.55
C VAL A 123 -17.04 21.61 -17.58
N TYR A 124 -17.54 20.71 -16.73
CA TYR A 124 -18.91 20.19 -16.79
C TYR A 124 -19.82 20.71 -15.67
N GLY A 125 -19.34 21.66 -14.87
CA GLY A 125 -20.04 22.26 -13.74
C GLY A 125 -19.07 22.77 -12.69
N GLY A 126 -19.54 23.62 -11.76
CA GLY A 126 -18.71 24.19 -10.70
C GLY A 126 -18.17 23.14 -9.73
N TRP A 127 -17.16 23.52 -8.92
CA TRP A 127 -16.45 22.59 -8.02
C TRP A 127 -17.39 21.84 -7.06
N TYR A 128 -18.46 22.49 -6.60
CA TYR A 128 -19.42 22.00 -5.61
C TYR A 128 -20.34 20.86 -6.09
N VAL A 129 -20.29 20.49 -7.37
CA VAL A 129 -21.25 19.52 -7.94
C VAL A 129 -20.60 18.24 -8.47
N ALA A 130 -19.27 18.06 -8.30
CA ALA A 130 -18.48 16.92 -8.81
C ALA A 130 -18.77 16.54 -10.28
N ALA A 131 -19.41 17.43 -11.05
CA ALA A 131 -19.85 17.15 -12.41
C ALA A 131 -18.65 17.00 -13.36
N SER A 132 -17.54 17.65 -13.01
CA SER A 132 -16.27 17.52 -13.73
C SER A 132 -15.43 16.34 -13.23
N GLY A 133 -15.92 15.57 -12.26
CA GLY A 133 -15.24 14.46 -11.62
C GLY A 133 -14.74 14.79 -10.22
N GLU A 134 -14.57 13.74 -9.42
CA GLU A 134 -13.88 13.69 -8.12
C GLU A 134 -13.41 12.24 -7.93
N ILE A 135 -12.18 12.04 -7.47
CA ILE A 135 -11.64 10.71 -7.20
C ILE A 135 -11.09 10.67 -5.78
N ASP A 136 -11.80 9.99 -4.90
CA ASP A 136 -11.38 9.76 -3.52
C ASP A 136 -10.48 8.53 -3.47
N ILE A 137 -9.18 8.74 -3.27
CA ILE A 137 -8.19 7.65 -3.13
C ILE A 137 -8.42 6.92 -1.80
N MET A 138 -8.69 7.68 -0.74
CA MET A 138 -8.99 7.15 0.58
C MET A 138 -9.82 8.16 1.34
N GLU A 139 -10.98 7.72 1.81
CA GLU A 139 -11.69 8.34 2.92
C GLU A 139 -11.85 7.35 4.06
N ALA A 140 -11.86 7.86 5.29
CA ALA A 140 -12.14 7.05 6.46
C ALA A 140 -12.95 7.85 7.49
N ARG A 141 -13.42 7.15 8.51
CA ARG A 141 -14.01 7.77 9.71
C ARG A 141 -13.17 7.40 10.91
N GLY A 142 -12.72 8.39 11.68
CA GLY A 142 -11.84 8.16 12.83
C GLY A 142 -12.48 7.32 13.94
N GLU A 143 -13.81 7.21 13.99
CA GLU A 143 -14.53 6.27 14.85
C GLU A 143 -14.56 4.82 14.37
N ARG A 144 -14.22 4.55 13.10
CA ARG A 144 -14.21 3.23 12.46
C ARG A 144 -12.84 2.98 11.84
N PRO A 145 -11.82 2.76 12.70
CA PRO A 145 -10.42 2.76 12.28
C PRO A 145 -10.05 1.64 11.31
N SER A 146 -10.91 0.63 11.12
CA SER A 146 -10.67 -0.47 10.18
C SER A 146 -11.33 -0.33 8.83
N ILE A 147 -12.03 0.79 8.62
CA ILE A 147 -12.85 1.01 7.44
C ILE A 147 -12.31 2.20 6.67
N VAL A 148 -11.96 1.92 5.42
CA VAL A 148 -11.61 2.92 4.42
C VAL A 148 -12.43 2.67 3.15
N GLN A 149 -12.63 3.71 2.37
CA GLN A 149 -13.36 3.66 1.11
C GLN A 149 -12.66 4.47 0.03
N GLY A 150 -12.80 4.02 -1.21
CA GLY A 150 -12.47 4.78 -2.41
C GLY A 150 -13.72 5.01 -3.24
N THR A 151 -13.90 6.21 -3.74
CA THR A 151 -15.13 6.65 -4.42
C THR A 151 -14.77 7.50 -5.63
N ILE A 152 -15.57 7.39 -6.69
CA ILE A 152 -15.60 8.34 -7.78
C ILE A 152 -16.95 9.03 -7.79
N HIS A 153 -16.94 10.36 -7.89
CA HIS A 153 -18.14 11.15 -8.12
C HIS A 153 -18.12 11.72 -9.53
N HIS A 154 -19.24 11.60 -10.23
CA HIS A 154 -19.38 12.09 -11.61
C HIS A 154 -20.86 12.31 -11.96
N GLY A 155 -21.15 12.58 -13.22
CA GLY A 155 -22.51 12.79 -13.71
C GLY A 155 -22.86 14.26 -13.85
N GLY A 156 -24.14 14.58 -13.62
CA GLY A 156 -24.64 15.95 -13.78
C GLY A 156 -24.59 16.75 -12.48
N ALA A 157 -24.94 18.04 -12.55
CA ALA A 157 -25.21 18.82 -11.35
C ALA A 157 -26.36 18.21 -10.54
N TRP A 158 -26.37 18.44 -9.23
CA TRP A 158 -27.45 18.01 -8.34
C TRP A 158 -28.84 18.29 -8.94
N PRO A 159 -29.78 17.34 -8.92
CA PRO A 159 -29.72 16.04 -8.24
C PRO A 159 -29.16 14.89 -9.09
N ASN A 160 -28.58 15.19 -10.26
CA ASN A 160 -28.14 14.19 -11.24
C ASN A 160 -26.68 13.73 -11.05
N ASN A 161 -26.05 14.11 -9.95
CA ASN A 161 -24.74 13.61 -9.57
C ASN A 161 -24.86 12.15 -9.11
N VAL A 162 -23.93 11.32 -9.54
CA VAL A 162 -23.84 9.91 -9.20
C VAL A 162 -22.45 9.60 -8.65
N TRP A 163 -22.34 8.48 -7.96
CA TRP A 163 -21.08 8.02 -7.42
C TRP A 163 -21.00 6.49 -7.48
N HIS A 164 -19.78 5.99 -7.61
CA HIS A 164 -19.46 4.57 -7.56
C HIS A 164 -18.19 4.41 -6.74
N GLY A 165 -18.10 3.36 -5.93
CA GLY A 165 -16.93 3.16 -5.09
C GLY A 165 -16.83 1.73 -4.59
N SER A 166 -15.79 1.46 -3.80
CA SER A 166 -15.62 0.18 -3.12
C SER A 166 -16.71 -0.11 -2.09
N GLY A 167 -17.42 0.94 -1.65
CA GLY A 167 -18.21 0.93 -0.43
C GLY A 167 -17.31 0.96 0.81
N GLU A 168 -17.93 1.06 1.99
CA GLU A 168 -17.23 0.91 3.26
C GLU A 168 -16.71 -0.53 3.39
N HIS A 169 -15.39 -0.69 3.32
CA HIS A 169 -14.76 -2.00 3.44
C HIS A 169 -14.00 -2.10 4.76
N ASP A 170 -14.33 -3.12 5.57
CA ASP A 170 -13.61 -3.43 6.81
C ASP A 170 -12.45 -4.36 6.50
N PHE A 171 -11.23 -3.84 6.63
CA PHE A 171 -10.00 -4.59 6.38
C PHE A 171 -9.55 -5.40 7.61
N GLY A 172 -10.30 -5.36 8.73
CA GLY A 172 -9.99 -6.09 9.95
C GLY A 172 -8.72 -5.62 10.67
N ARG A 173 -8.21 -4.42 10.34
CA ARG A 173 -6.99 -3.83 10.91
C ARG A 173 -7.19 -2.37 11.29
N ASP A 174 -6.43 -1.83 12.24
CA ASP A 174 -6.55 -0.43 12.66
C ASP A 174 -5.63 0.48 11.82
N PHE A 175 -6.19 1.25 10.87
CA PHE A 175 -5.45 2.22 10.02
C PHE A 175 -4.94 3.47 10.77
N THR A 176 -5.24 3.57 12.08
CA THR A 176 -4.73 4.63 12.97
C THR A 176 -3.52 4.18 13.76
N ALA A 177 -3.21 2.87 13.74
CA ALA A 177 -2.10 2.30 14.51
C ALA A 177 -0.74 2.53 13.84
N ASP A 178 -0.68 2.47 12.51
CA ASP A 178 0.56 2.63 11.74
C ASP A 178 0.31 3.38 10.42
N PHE A 179 1.37 3.64 9.68
CA PHE A 179 1.30 4.18 8.34
C PHE A 179 0.94 3.10 7.33
N HIS A 180 0.04 3.44 6.43
CA HIS A 180 -0.41 2.60 5.32
C HIS A 180 -0.23 3.37 4.00
N THR A 181 0.13 2.66 2.95
CA THR A 181 0.18 3.23 1.60
C THR A 181 -1.19 3.07 0.98
N PHE A 182 -1.81 4.18 0.57
CA PHE A 182 -3.04 4.22 -0.21
C PHE A 182 -2.69 4.55 -1.64
N THR A 183 -3.14 3.72 -2.57
CA THR A 183 -2.70 3.76 -3.97
C THR A 183 -3.90 3.83 -4.90
N LEU A 184 -3.81 4.73 -5.88
CA LEU A 184 -4.72 4.82 -7.00
C LEU A 184 -3.94 4.55 -8.30
N GLU A 185 -4.35 3.55 -9.06
CA GLU A 185 -3.91 3.37 -10.44
C GLU A 185 -5.04 3.78 -11.38
N TRP A 186 -4.78 4.83 -12.16
CA TRP A 186 -5.76 5.43 -13.05
C TRP A 186 -5.21 5.45 -14.47
N ASN A 187 -5.95 4.85 -15.40
CA ASN A 187 -5.69 4.94 -16.83
C ASN A 187 -6.98 5.26 -17.61
N ASN A 188 -6.91 5.25 -18.93
CA ASN A 188 -8.04 5.59 -19.80
C ASN A 188 -9.19 4.57 -19.76
N ASN A 189 -8.96 3.37 -19.24
CA ASN A 189 -9.92 2.27 -19.22
C ASN A 189 -10.47 1.98 -17.82
N GLN A 190 -9.66 2.16 -16.78
CA GLN A 190 -10.02 1.79 -15.40
C GLN A 190 -9.39 2.70 -14.35
N ILE A 191 -10.04 2.71 -13.18
CA ILE A 191 -9.52 3.24 -11.92
C ILE A 191 -9.48 2.08 -10.93
N MET A 192 -8.35 1.88 -10.28
CA MET A 192 -8.14 0.83 -9.29
C MET A 192 -7.58 1.44 -8.01
N TRP A 193 -8.18 1.08 -6.88
CA TRP A 193 -7.67 1.37 -5.55
C TRP A 193 -6.93 0.16 -4.98
N THR A 194 -5.79 0.40 -4.34
CA THR A 194 -5.05 -0.62 -3.59
C THR A 194 -4.48 -0.01 -2.30
N THR A 195 -4.16 -0.84 -1.31
CA THR A 195 -3.42 -0.41 -0.12
C THR A 195 -2.10 -1.18 0.00
N ASP A 196 -1.37 -0.99 1.10
CA ASP A 196 -0.15 -1.69 1.51
C ASP A 196 -0.21 -3.23 1.47
N GLU A 197 -1.38 -3.82 1.20
CA GLU A 197 -1.52 -5.22 0.83
C GLU A 197 -2.32 -5.42 -0.49
N PHE A 198 -1.89 -6.44 -1.23
CA PHE A 198 -2.41 -6.99 -2.50
C PHE A 198 -3.91 -7.40 -2.51
N ARG A 199 -4.68 -7.12 -1.46
CA ARG A 199 -5.96 -7.80 -1.16
C ARG A 199 -7.19 -7.29 -1.92
N PHE A 200 -7.09 -6.27 -2.75
CA PHE A 200 -8.27 -5.64 -3.35
C PHE A 200 -9.07 -6.59 -4.28
N CYS A 201 -8.39 -7.40 -5.10
CA CYS A 201 -9.06 -8.42 -5.93
C CYS A 201 -9.48 -9.69 -5.16
N CYS A 202 -8.89 -9.94 -4.00
CA CYS A 202 -9.15 -11.12 -3.18
C CYS A 202 -10.48 -11.07 -2.43
N LEU A 203 -10.95 -9.85 -2.10
CA LEU A 203 -12.14 -9.64 -1.26
C LEU A 203 -13.39 -9.28 -2.08
N ALA A 204 -13.20 -8.89 -3.34
CA ALA A 204 -14.25 -8.55 -4.29
C ALA A 204 -14.89 -9.79 -4.96
N ARG A 205 -15.44 -10.74 -4.18
CA ARG A 205 -16.04 -12.01 -4.68
C ARG A 205 -17.20 -11.85 -5.68
N HIS A 206 -17.67 -10.62 -5.91
CA HIS A 206 -18.85 -10.30 -6.72
C HIS A 206 -18.55 -9.34 -7.88
N VAL A 207 -17.27 -9.07 -8.17
CA VAL A 207 -16.88 -8.20 -9.29
C VAL A 207 -16.53 -9.08 -10.50
N GLU A 208 -17.16 -8.81 -11.66
CA GLU A 208 -16.99 -9.62 -12.88
C GLU A 208 -15.55 -9.60 -13.45
N THR A 209 -14.80 -8.52 -13.18
CA THR A 209 -13.42 -8.35 -13.65
C THR A 209 -12.60 -7.58 -12.63
N CYS A 210 -11.54 -8.19 -12.11
CA CYS A 210 -10.57 -7.53 -11.24
C CYS A 210 -9.18 -7.63 -11.85
N ASN A 211 -8.48 -6.49 -11.92
CA ASN A 211 -7.11 -6.41 -12.42
C ASN A 211 -6.23 -5.68 -11.39
N PRO A 212 -4.96 -6.06 -11.21
CA PRO A 212 -4.29 -7.17 -11.90
C PRO A 212 -4.93 -8.50 -11.48
N ALA A 213 -5.13 -9.39 -12.46
CA ALA A 213 -5.51 -10.76 -12.17
C ALA A 213 -4.54 -11.31 -11.10
N PRO A 214 -5.00 -12.11 -10.12
CA PRO A 214 -4.10 -12.72 -9.14
C PRO A 214 -2.97 -13.40 -9.92
N ASP A 215 -1.71 -13.05 -9.59
CA ASP A 215 -0.55 -13.44 -10.38
C ASP A 215 -0.62 -14.92 -10.75
N GLU A 216 -0.79 -15.21 -12.05
CA GLU A 216 -0.80 -16.58 -12.59
C GLU A 216 0.58 -17.27 -12.43
N LEU A 217 1.58 -16.56 -11.90
CA LEU A 217 2.85 -17.11 -11.43
C LEU A 217 2.74 -17.46 -9.94
N GLU A 218 2.08 -18.60 -9.71
CA GLU A 218 1.76 -19.28 -8.45
C GLU A 218 2.88 -19.39 -7.40
N PHE A 219 3.25 -18.30 -6.73
CA PHE A 219 4.07 -18.35 -5.52
C PHE A 219 3.30 -18.02 -4.24
N SER A 220 2.19 -17.28 -4.30
CA SER A 220 1.31 -16.91 -3.17
C SER A 220 -0.12 -16.67 -3.64
N SER A 221 -1.14 -16.95 -2.82
CA SER A 221 -2.56 -16.62 -3.09
C SER A 221 -3.14 -15.65 -2.06
N CYS A 222 -4.39 -15.26 -2.28
CA CYS A 222 -5.20 -14.41 -1.39
C CYS A 222 -5.31 -14.87 0.07
N GLU A 223 -5.10 -16.16 0.34
CA GLU A 223 -5.21 -16.78 1.66
C GLU A 223 -3.91 -17.48 2.08
N ASP A 224 -3.07 -17.90 1.13
CA ASP A 224 -1.89 -18.74 1.40
C ASP A 224 -0.59 -18.03 0.98
N LEU A 225 0.40 -18.01 1.87
CA LEU A 225 1.76 -17.51 1.57
C LEU A 225 2.39 -18.32 0.41
N MET A 226 2.01 -19.59 0.27
CA MET A 226 2.27 -20.44 -0.90
C MET A 226 0.98 -21.06 -1.40
N SER A 227 0.51 -20.76 -2.61
CA SER A 227 -0.75 -21.34 -3.14
C SER A 227 -0.61 -22.78 -3.64
N ASN A 228 0.59 -23.14 -4.13
CA ASN A 228 0.83 -24.41 -4.79
C ASN A 228 1.17 -25.53 -3.79
N SER A 229 0.33 -26.55 -3.70
CA SER A 229 0.52 -27.70 -2.80
C SER A 229 1.81 -28.48 -3.05
N ILE A 230 2.30 -28.51 -4.29
CA ILE A 230 3.58 -29.15 -4.64
C ILE A 230 4.73 -28.36 -4.02
N LEU A 231 4.72 -27.03 -4.20
CA LEU A 231 5.75 -26.15 -3.64
C LEU A 231 5.81 -26.25 -2.11
N ARG A 232 4.65 -26.31 -1.44
CA ARG A 232 4.57 -26.48 0.03
C ARG A 232 5.28 -27.75 0.51
N VAL A 233 4.99 -28.88 -0.12
CA VAL A 233 5.63 -30.16 0.22
C VAL A 233 7.12 -30.08 -0.10
N CYS A 234 7.51 -29.47 -1.22
CA CYS A 234 8.90 -29.27 -1.58
C CYS A 234 9.67 -28.42 -0.56
N ILE A 235 9.11 -27.33 -0.03
CA ILE A 235 9.80 -26.48 0.97
C ILE A 235 10.01 -27.23 2.29
N TRP A 236 9.00 -27.98 2.77
CA TRP A 236 9.18 -28.83 3.96
C TRP A 236 10.28 -29.88 3.75
N VAL A 237 10.27 -30.55 2.58
CA VAL A 237 11.28 -31.57 2.25
C VAL A 237 12.68 -30.95 2.13
N LEU A 238 12.82 -29.85 1.38
CA LEU A 238 14.09 -29.16 1.19
C LEU A 238 14.63 -28.59 2.51
N GLY A 239 13.76 -27.99 3.33
CA GLY A 239 14.12 -27.47 4.65
C GLY A 239 14.63 -28.56 5.60
N VAL A 240 13.92 -29.70 5.70
CA VAL A 240 14.34 -30.83 6.54
C VAL A 240 15.62 -31.47 6.02
N VAL A 241 15.75 -31.69 4.72
CA VAL A 241 16.95 -32.29 4.12
C VAL A 241 18.15 -31.37 4.30
N ALA A 242 18.01 -30.07 4.08
CA ALA A 242 19.07 -29.09 4.31
C ALA A 242 19.45 -29.02 5.80
N LEU A 243 18.48 -29.04 6.71
CA LEU A 243 18.75 -29.01 8.15
C LEU A 243 19.51 -30.26 8.62
N VAL A 244 18.97 -31.45 8.34
CA VAL A 244 19.55 -32.72 8.81
C VAL A 244 20.86 -33.02 8.10
N GLY A 245 20.89 -32.85 6.78
CA GLY A 245 22.08 -33.10 5.95
C GLY A 245 23.26 -32.25 6.40
N ASN A 246 23.07 -30.94 6.53
CA ASN A 246 24.16 -30.06 6.91
C ASN A 246 24.56 -30.21 8.39
N LEU A 247 23.61 -30.48 9.29
CA LEU A 247 23.93 -30.76 10.69
C LEU A 247 24.80 -32.03 10.82
N THR A 248 24.50 -33.09 10.07
CA THR A 248 25.32 -34.31 10.07
C THR A 248 26.73 -34.06 9.52
N VAL A 249 26.87 -33.25 8.48
CA VAL A 249 28.19 -32.85 7.93
C VAL A 249 29.00 -32.07 8.95
N ILE A 250 28.38 -31.10 9.64
CA ILE A 250 29.05 -30.30 10.68
C ILE A 250 29.49 -31.19 11.85
N LEU A 251 28.60 -32.07 12.34
CA LEU A 251 28.90 -32.98 13.46
C LEU A 251 29.99 -33.99 13.08
N TRP A 252 29.91 -34.58 11.89
CA TRP A 252 30.90 -35.53 11.39
C TRP A 252 32.28 -34.87 11.26
N ARG A 253 32.35 -33.68 10.65
CA ARG A 253 33.61 -32.94 10.47
C ARG A 253 34.20 -32.42 11.78
N THR A 254 33.36 -32.09 12.76
CA THR A 254 33.81 -31.66 14.09
C THR A 254 34.35 -32.84 14.91
N LYS A 255 33.72 -34.02 14.82
CA LYS A 255 34.11 -35.23 15.55
C LYS A 255 35.34 -35.92 14.94
N TYR A 256 35.38 -36.04 13.62
CA TYR A 256 36.50 -36.66 12.90
C TYR A 256 37.43 -35.56 12.37
N ARG A 257 38.38 -35.12 13.20
CA ARG A 257 39.42 -34.14 12.81
C ARG A 257 40.28 -34.71 11.68
N ILE A 258 40.08 -34.22 10.46
CA ILE A 258 40.86 -34.60 9.27
C ILE A 258 42.09 -33.69 9.12
N THR A 259 43.15 -34.21 8.52
CA THR A 259 44.49 -33.60 8.42
C THR A 259 44.56 -32.29 7.65
N ASN A 260 43.66 -32.03 6.70
CA ASN A 260 43.66 -30.79 5.91
C ASN A 260 42.71 -29.72 6.49
N LYS A 261 43.28 -28.80 7.29
CA LYS A 261 42.55 -27.77 8.02
C LYS A 261 41.78 -26.79 7.11
N VAL A 262 42.34 -26.43 5.95
CA VAL A 262 41.73 -25.46 5.02
C VAL A 262 40.50 -26.07 4.36
N HIS A 263 40.61 -27.31 3.88
CA HIS A 263 39.50 -28.03 3.27
C HIS A 263 38.36 -28.27 4.29
N SER A 264 38.71 -28.60 5.53
CA SER A 264 37.71 -28.76 6.60
C SER A 264 37.00 -27.44 6.95
N PHE A 265 37.71 -26.32 6.94
CA PHE A 265 37.13 -25.00 7.20
C PHE A 265 36.11 -24.59 6.14
N LEU A 266 36.43 -24.78 4.84
CA LEU A 266 35.51 -24.44 3.74
C LEU A 266 34.22 -25.27 3.79
N ILE A 267 34.33 -26.58 4.03
CA ILE A 267 33.16 -27.47 4.12
C ILE A 267 32.24 -27.09 5.27
N ILE A 268 32.79 -26.72 6.43
CA ILE A 268 31.98 -26.32 7.60
C ILE A 268 31.25 -25.00 7.34
N ASN A 269 31.89 -24.02 6.69
CA ASN A 269 31.24 -22.74 6.36
C ASN A 269 30.11 -22.92 5.33
N LEU A 270 30.34 -23.74 4.29
CA LEU A 270 29.29 -24.05 3.31
C LEU A 270 28.10 -24.74 3.98
N ALA A 271 28.38 -25.77 4.80
CA ALA A 271 27.34 -26.47 5.55
C ALA A 271 26.59 -25.54 6.53
N LEU A 272 27.27 -24.56 7.13
CA LEU A 272 26.62 -23.58 7.99
C LEU A 272 25.68 -22.65 7.21
N GLY A 273 26.09 -22.18 6.04
CA GLY A 273 25.24 -21.36 5.16
C GLY A 273 23.99 -22.11 4.73
N ASP A 274 24.16 -23.36 4.29
CA ASP A 274 23.05 -24.22 3.86
C ASP A 274 22.14 -24.64 5.03
N LEU A 275 22.69 -24.77 6.25
CA LEU A 275 21.91 -24.99 7.48
C LEU A 275 21.01 -23.80 7.79
N LEU A 276 21.54 -22.57 7.69
CA LEU A 276 20.76 -21.34 7.91
C LEU A 276 19.67 -21.18 6.85
N MET A 277 19.95 -21.51 5.59
CA MET A 277 18.93 -21.56 4.54
C MET A 277 17.85 -22.61 4.86
N GLY A 278 18.23 -23.80 5.34
CA GLY A 278 17.29 -24.82 5.78
C GLY A 278 16.37 -24.37 6.91
N ILE A 279 16.91 -23.66 7.92
CA ILE A 279 16.13 -23.06 9.02
C ILE A 279 15.16 -22.01 8.46
N TYR A 280 15.63 -21.14 7.56
CA TYR A 280 14.81 -20.12 6.93
C TYR A 280 13.61 -20.73 6.17
N LEU A 281 13.84 -21.78 5.37
CA LEU A 281 12.77 -22.49 4.66
C LEU A 281 11.75 -23.13 5.61
N LEU A 282 12.20 -23.67 6.75
CA LEU A 282 11.31 -24.24 7.76
C LEU A 282 10.49 -23.17 8.50
N ILE A 283 11.05 -21.98 8.72
CA ILE A 283 10.31 -20.84 9.29
C ILE A 283 9.21 -20.41 8.32
N ILE A 284 9.52 -20.24 7.04
CA ILE A 284 8.53 -19.90 6.01
C ILE A 284 7.41 -20.96 5.98
N ALA A 285 7.77 -22.24 5.98
CA ALA A 285 6.81 -23.33 5.94
C ALA A 285 5.93 -23.41 7.21
N GLY A 286 6.50 -23.11 8.37
CA GLY A 286 5.76 -23.03 9.64
C GLY A 286 4.83 -21.82 9.71
N VAL A 287 5.27 -20.67 9.21
CA VAL A 287 4.45 -19.46 9.07
C VAL A 287 3.30 -19.73 8.09
N ASP A 288 3.57 -20.28 6.91
CA ASP A 288 2.52 -20.68 5.94
C ASP A 288 1.48 -21.64 6.55
N ALA A 289 1.90 -22.57 7.41
CA ALA A 289 0.99 -23.48 8.10
C ALA A 289 0.17 -22.82 9.23
N HIS A 290 0.67 -21.75 9.85
CA HIS A 290 0.00 -21.04 10.94
C HIS A 290 -0.97 -19.95 10.44
N TYR A 291 -0.64 -19.31 9.31
CA TYR A 291 -1.45 -18.25 8.71
C TYR A 291 -2.58 -18.78 7.80
N ARG A 292 -2.82 -20.09 7.86
CA ARG A 292 -3.99 -20.81 7.35
C ARG A 292 -5.00 -21.07 8.46
#